data_AF-A0A136PIP0-F1
#
_entry.id   AF-A0A136PIP0-F1
#
_cell.length_a   1.000
_cell.length_b   1.000
_cell.length_c   1.000
_cell.angle_alpha   90.00
_cell.angle_beta   90.00
_cell.angle_gamma   90.00
#
_symmetry.space_group_name_H-M   'P 1'
#
loop_
_entity.id
_entity.type
_entity.pdbx_description
1 polymer ?
#
loop_
_entity_poly.entity_id
_entity_poly.type
_entity_poly.pdbx_seq_one_letter_code
_entity_poly.pdbx_strand_id
1 'polypeptide(L)'
;MSNGDEPFAAREDVTSRPSFDLALRGYDKRQVDRYVEQIGAQLSTLTSDRVRSAAQLHDLSTELAQVQTQLAELQQRPTQVDRATFRDLGPMVDQILALAEKQAQAITDTAAERAGEMRTEAERTLVDARDQATRTLRELDDQLTARRTEHERAHEERRSAAHAELTEIRKTADRLLEEGQAAHERAQQEAKRIEEQTAQQVEQARAEAEAFMTAARTQIQQEVQAARTQTQQELAQWQANVERELNERRAAAEQDITEQHAAGEREVAAQRAAAEQEIGTLIAEAQQYAAKVRQHSDEQAATHQQQLSVVQQGIRERRQALSQLQAELDSAQQQLAQTRQEGETAAREFAQTSQRLVEVRQELGVELGRLEEARRASESVERHAKEVRSRVQREAKRVADLAAAAVMAAAAGGAETAEYPMVARPGGGRRVESPAEPAAEPAADDTAVTTA
;
A
#
# COMPACT_ATOMS: atom_id res chain seq x y z
N MET A 1 92.05 20.36 115.04
CA MET A 1 90.80 20.96 114.51
C MET A 1 91.21 21.68 113.23
N SER A 2 90.94 21.19 112.03
CA SER A 2 89.65 20.70 111.49
C SER A 2 88.60 21.81 111.49
N ASN A 3 88.74 22.68 110.50
CA ASN A 3 87.85 23.74 110.00
C ASN A 3 88.53 24.26 108.73
N GLY A 4 88.09 23.98 107.51
CA GLY A 4 87.09 23.04 107.03
C GLY A 4 87.09 23.14 105.50
N ASP A 5 86.93 22.02 104.77
CA ASP A 5 86.82 22.07 103.32
C ASP A 5 85.46 22.67 102.91
N GLU A 6 85.41 24.00 102.79
CA GLU A 6 84.46 24.64 101.90
C GLU A 6 85.00 24.49 100.47
N PRO A 7 84.47 23.56 99.65
CA PRO A 7 84.78 23.60 98.22
C PRO A 7 84.30 24.95 97.71
N PHE A 8 85.18 25.71 97.04
CA PHE A 8 84.87 27.04 96.52
C PHE A 8 83.54 26.99 95.76
N ALA A 9 82.49 27.51 96.40
CA ALA A 9 81.19 27.60 95.78
C ALA A 9 81.36 28.57 94.61
N ALA A 10 81.32 28.03 93.39
CA ALA A 10 81.16 28.85 92.22
C ALA A 10 79.93 29.73 92.47
N ARG A 11 80.10 31.05 92.40
CA ARG A 11 78.96 31.93 92.16
C ARG A 11 78.46 31.55 90.78
N GLU A 12 77.51 30.62 90.72
CA GLU A 12 76.81 30.32 89.49
C GLU A 12 76.07 31.59 89.08
N ASP A 13 76.57 32.26 88.05
CA ASP A 13 75.77 33.17 87.24
C ASP A 13 74.74 32.33 86.47
N VAL A 14 73.72 31.83 87.18
CA VAL A 14 72.62 30.99 86.67
C VAL A 14 71.88 31.69 85.52
N THR A 15 72.01 33.01 85.42
CA THR A 15 71.55 33.89 84.33
C THR A 15 72.29 33.73 83.00
N SER A 16 73.48 33.10 82.98
CA SER A 16 74.40 33.08 81.83
C SER A 16 74.69 31.68 81.29
N ARG A 17 73.69 30.77 81.28
CA ARG A 17 73.80 29.53 80.48
C ARG A 17 73.72 29.87 78.98
N PRO A 18 74.72 29.54 78.15
CA PRO A 18 74.66 29.81 76.71
C PRO A 18 73.57 28.96 76.04
N SER A 19 72.65 29.61 75.34
CA SER A 19 71.73 28.95 74.41
C SER A 19 72.41 28.78 73.04
N PHE A 20 72.50 27.55 72.56
CA PHE A 20 72.95 27.23 71.21
C PHE A 20 71.76 26.89 70.32
N ASP A 21 71.78 27.34 69.07
CA ASP A 21 70.70 27.05 68.11
C ASP A 21 70.66 25.56 67.73
N LEU A 22 69.45 25.03 67.54
CA LEU A 22 69.20 23.65 67.15
C LEU A 22 69.17 23.49 65.62
N ALA A 23 70.19 22.82 65.10
CA ALA A 23 70.22 22.30 63.74
C ALA A 23 69.50 20.93 63.65
N LEU A 24 69.33 20.43 62.41
CA LEU A 24 68.59 19.19 62.09
C LEU A 24 69.08 17.92 62.82
N ARG A 25 70.26 17.95 63.47
CA ARG A 25 70.80 16.83 64.25
C ARG A 25 71.64 17.28 65.45
N GLY A 26 71.12 18.21 66.26
CA GLY A 26 71.79 18.73 67.47
C GLY A 26 72.13 20.21 67.35
N TYR A 27 73.01 20.72 68.20
CA TYR A 27 73.38 22.15 68.20
C TYR A 27 74.21 22.57 66.98
N ASP A 28 74.19 23.85 66.59
CA ASP A 28 75.12 24.39 65.59
C ASP A 28 76.56 24.28 66.10
N LYS A 29 77.31 23.36 65.48
CA LYS A 29 78.73 23.14 65.73
C LYS A 29 79.54 24.44 65.66
N ARG A 30 79.22 25.38 64.75
CA ARG A 30 79.95 26.65 64.63
C ARG A 30 79.72 27.61 65.80
N GLN A 31 78.67 27.43 66.59
CA GLN A 31 78.47 28.18 67.84
C GLN A 31 79.20 27.50 68.99
N VAL A 32 79.09 26.16 69.08
CA VAL A 32 79.76 25.35 70.11
C VAL A 32 81.28 25.46 70.03
N ASP A 33 81.87 25.31 68.84
CA ASP A 33 83.34 25.37 68.64
C ASP A 33 83.91 26.72 69.12
N ARG A 34 83.27 27.85 68.76
CA ARG A 34 83.67 29.20 69.21
C ARG A 34 83.52 29.40 70.72
N TYR A 35 82.46 28.84 71.33
CA TYR A 35 82.28 28.92 72.78
C TYR A 35 83.33 28.10 73.53
N VAL A 36 83.68 26.91 73.04
CA VAL A 36 84.75 26.08 73.61
C VAL A 36 86.11 26.79 73.51
N GLU A 37 86.40 27.45 72.39
CA GLU A 37 87.61 28.27 72.21
C GLU A 37 87.64 29.46 73.18
N GLN A 38 86.53 30.19 73.34
CA GLN A 38 86.40 31.28 74.31
C GLN A 38 86.62 30.82 75.76
N ILE A 39 85.99 29.72 76.19
CA ILE A 39 86.19 29.17 77.54
C ILE A 39 87.63 28.67 77.73
N GLY A 40 88.26 28.10 76.71
CA GLY A 40 89.68 27.73 76.75
C GLY A 40 90.60 28.94 76.99
N ALA A 41 90.35 30.05 76.29
CA ALA A 41 91.08 31.30 76.49
C ALA A 41 90.88 31.90 77.90
N GLN A 42 89.65 31.88 78.43
CA GLN A 42 89.36 32.31 79.80
C GLN A 42 90.06 31.42 80.85
N LEU A 43 90.01 30.09 80.67
CA LEU A 43 90.62 29.13 81.61
C LEU A 43 92.16 29.26 81.64
N SER A 44 92.80 29.48 80.48
CA SER A 44 94.25 29.72 80.42
C SER A 44 94.66 31.01 81.15
N THR A 45 93.89 32.10 80.98
CA THR A 45 94.14 33.38 81.65
C THR A 45 94.02 33.23 83.17
N LEU A 46 92.93 32.63 83.65
CA LEU A 46 92.72 32.33 85.08
C LEU A 46 93.82 31.42 85.66
N THR A 47 94.36 30.50 84.84
CA THR A 47 95.48 29.65 85.25
C THR A 47 96.78 30.45 85.39
N SER A 48 97.08 31.35 84.45
CA SER A 48 98.23 32.25 84.54
C SER A 48 98.15 33.20 85.75
N ASP A 49 96.97 33.74 86.04
CA ASP A 49 96.77 34.64 87.18
C ASP A 49 96.87 33.87 88.52
N ARG A 50 96.38 32.62 88.57
CA ARG A 50 96.59 31.72 89.73
C ARG A 50 98.08 31.44 89.97
N VAL A 51 98.85 31.18 88.91
CA VAL A 51 100.31 30.96 89.01
C VAL A 51 101.02 32.23 89.49
N ARG A 52 100.66 33.42 88.98
CA ARG A 52 101.22 34.70 89.45
C ARG A 52 100.93 34.93 90.93
N SER A 53 99.70 34.67 91.36
CA SER A 53 99.25 34.81 92.76
C SER A 53 99.99 33.84 93.69
N ALA A 54 100.24 32.61 93.24
CA ALA A 54 100.99 31.62 94.00
C ALA A 54 102.47 32.00 94.18
N ALA A 55 103.10 32.61 93.18
CA ALA A 55 104.46 33.15 93.30
C ALA A 55 104.53 34.28 94.34
N GLN A 56 103.62 35.25 94.26
CA GLN A 56 103.55 36.38 95.21
C GLN A 56 103.38 35.92 96.67
N LEU A 57 102.59 34.86 96.92
CA LEU A 57 102.46 34.26 98.24
C LEU A 57 103.74 33.57 98.72
N HIS A 58 104.56 33.03 97.81
CA HIS A 58 105.85 32.45 98.14
C HIS A 58 106.88 33.52 98.50
N ASP A 59 106.99 34.58 97.68
CA ASP A 59 107.93 35.69 97.89
C ASP A 59 107.74 36.34 99.27
N LEU A 60 106.49 36.66 99.62
CA LEU A 60 106.11 37.19 100.94
C LEU A 60 106.47 36.26 102.11
N SER A 61 106.42 34.94 101.90
CA SER A 61 106.80 33.97 102.94
C SER A 61 108.31 33.98 103.22
N THR A 62 109.13 34.20 102.19
CA THR A 62 110.58 34.39 102.33
C THR A 62 110.96 35.72 103.00
N GLU A 63 110.29 36.82 102.67
CA GLU A 63 110.52 38.12 103.34
C GLU A 63 110.23 38.02 104.85
N LEU A 64 109.10 37.39 105.21
CA LEU A 64 108.70 37.21 106.61
C LEU A 64 109.73 36.40 107.41
N ALA A 65 110.35 35.38 106.81
CA ALA A 65 111.43 34.61 107.43
C ALA A 65 112.73 35.45 107.62
N GLN A 66 113.05 36.35 106.69
CA GLN A 66 114.22 37.24 106.83
C GLN A 66 114.03 38.24 107.98
N VAL A 67 112.85 38.85 108.11
CA VAL A 67 112.54 39.80 109.19
C VAL A 67 112.62 39.14 110.57
N GLN A 68 112.16 37.89 110.71
CA GLN A 68 112.32 37.13 111.95
C GLN A 68 113.79 36.92 112.33
N THR A 69 114.67 36.74 111.35
CA THR A 69 116.12 36.55 111.57
C THR A 69 116.76 37.86 112.06
N GLN A 70 116.47 38.99 111.42
CA GLN A 70 117.03 40.30 111.78
C GLN A 70 116.65 40.73 113.21
N LEU A 71 115.44 40.42 113.66
CA LEU A 71 115.00 40.69 115.04
C LEU A 71 115.79 39.89 116.08
N ALA A 72 116.30 38.70 115.75
CA ALA A 72 117.12 37.89 116.66
C ALA A 72 118.55 38.44 116.81
N GLU A 73 119.13 39.02 115.76
CA GLU A 73 120.47 39.62 115.82
C GLU A 73 120.52 40.89 116.67
N LEU A 74 119.51 41.76 116.54
CA LEU A 74 119.44 43.03 117.28
C LEU A 74 119.33 42.85 118.80
N GLN A 75 118.85 41.70 119.28
CA GLN A 75 118.72 41.40 120.72
C GLN A 75 120.05 41.02 121.40
N GLN A 76 121.15 40.81 120.67
CA GLN A 76 122.38 40.22 121.21
C GLN A 76 123.51 41.21 121.56
N ARG A 77 123.27 42.53 121.57
CA ARG A 77 124.32 43.56 121.79
C ARG A 77 124.10 44.46 123.01
N PRO A 78 124.85 44.27 124.12
CA PRO A 78 124.96 45.23 125.21
C PRO A 78 126.02 46.32 124.94
N THR A 79 125.94 47.45 125.66
CA THR A 79 126.80 48.64 125.43
C THR A 79 127.55 49.10 126.69
N GLN A 80 128.82 49.50 126.53
CA GLN A 80 129.62 50.26 127.50
C GLN A 80 130.68 51.10 126.78
N VAL A 81 130.86 52.37 127.20
CA VAL A 81 132.16 53.08 127.27
C VAL A 81 132.05 54.09 128.42
N ASP A 82 133.09 54.18 129.23
CA ASP A 82 133.29 55.16 130.32
C ASP A 82 134.35 56.20 129.91
N ARG A 83 134.44 57.37 130.55
CA ARG A 83 135.49 58.36 130.22
C ARG A 83 135.95 59.24 131.39
N ALA A 84 137.15 58.93 131.89
CA ALA A 84 137.83 59.68 132.94
C ALA A 84 138.49 60.98 132.44
N THR A 85 138.68 61.93 133.35
CA THR A 85 139.43 63.18 133.15
C THR A 85 140.88 63.05 133.62
N PHE A 86 141.82 63.66 132.90
CA PHE A 86 143.20 63.87 133.36
C PHE A 86 143.46 65.35 133.57
N ARG A 87 144.33 65.65 134.54
CA ARG A 87 144.69 66.98 135.02
C ARG A 87 146.22 67.09 135.07
N ASP A 88 146.72 68.31 135.15
CA ASP A 88 148.14 68.66 135.39
C ASP A 88 149.09 68.41 134.19
N LEU A 89 148.86 69.14 133.08
CA LEU A 89 149.88 69.45 132.07
C LEU A 89 149.92 70.99 131.87
N GLY A 90 151.10 71.59 132.05
CA GLY A 90 151.27 73.06 132.17
C GLY A 90 151.40 73.84 130.85
N PRO A 91 151.85 75.12 130.89
CA PRO A 91 151.57 76.13 129.87
C PRO A 91 152.12 75.90 128.45
N MET A 92 153.02 74.92 128.25
CA MET A 92 153.37 74.50 126.90
C MET A 92 152.28 73.64 126.25
N VAL A 93 151.51 72.90 127.05
CA VAL A 93 150.29 72.22 126.61
C VAL A 93 149.15 73.21 126.39
N ASP A 94 149.06 74.33 127.13
CA ASP A 94 148.13 75.42 126.76
C ASP A 94 148.45 76.00 125.38
N GLN A 95 149.74 76.18 125.02
CA GLN A 95 150.13 76.58 123.67
C GLN A 95 149.84 75.50 122.61
N ILE A 96 150.09 74.22 122.91
CA ILE A 96 149.76 73.12 121.99
C ILE A 96 148.25 73.00 121.82
N LEU A 97 147.46 73.16 122.88
CA LEU A 97 145.99 73.16 122.84
C LEU A 97 145.46 74.37 122.07
N ALA A 98 145.93 75.58 122.32
CA ALA A 98 145.49 76.77 121.57
C ALA A 98 145.86 76.69 120.07
N LEU A 99 147.01 76.10 119.74
CA LEU A 99 147.43 75.90 118.35
C LEU A 99 146.67 74.74 117.69
N ALA A 100 146.40 73.65 118.42
CA ALA A 100 145.56 72.55 117.97
C ALA A 100 144.07 72.93 117.87
N GLU A 101 143.57 73.82 118.71
CA GLU A 101 142.22 74.41 118.65
C GLU A 101 142.12 75.33 117.44
N LYS A 102 143.13 76.17 117.17
CA LYS A 102 143.21 76.95 115.93
C LYS A 102 143.31 76.08 114.67
N GLN A 103 144.01 74.95 114.73
CA GLN A 103 144.06 73.97 113.64
C GLN A 103 142.74 73.22 113.49
N ALA A 104 142.10 72.81 114.59
CA ALA A 104 140.79 72.18 114.59
C ALA A 104 139.72 73.11 114.02
N GLN A 105 139.74 74.40 114.41
CA GLN A 105 138.87 75.43 113.85
C GLN A 105 139.08 75.57 112.34
N ALA A 106 140.33 75.67 111.86
CA ALA A 106 140.62 75.71 110.43
C ALA A 106 140.19 74.43 109.68
N ILE A 107 140.25 73.26 110.33
CA ILE A 107 139.73 72.00 109.78
C ILE A 107 138.20 72.00 109.76
N THR A 108 137.52 72.50 110.79
CA THR A 108 136.04 72.61 110.80
C THR A 108 135.54 73.67 109.85
N ASP A 109 136.24 74.78 109.68
CA ASP A 109 135.91 75.86 108.74
C ASP A 109 136.02 75.33 107.30
N THR A 110 137.17 74.76 106.93
CA THR A 110 137.36 74.17 105.58
C THR A 110 136.49 72.93 105.33
N ALA A 111 136.08 72.20 106.37
CA ALA A 111 135.08 71.14 106.24
C ALA A 111 133.65 71.69 106.10
N ALA A 112 133.31 72.80 106.77
CA ALA A 112 132.02 73.47 106.67
C ALA A 112 131.86 74.19 105.31
N GLU A 113 132.93 74.78 104.78
CA GLU A 113 133.04 75.30 103.41
C GLU A 113 132.76 74.18 102.41
N ARG A 114 133.54 73.09 102.42
CA ARG A 114 133.34 71.94 101.51
C ARG A 114 131.95 71.31 101.66
N ALA A 115 131.43 71.20 102.88
CA ALA A 115 130.07 70.72 103.09
C ALA A 115 129.01 71.72 102.59
N GLY A 116 129.31 73.02 102.59
CA GLY A 116 128.51 74.05 101.91
C GLY A 116 128.54 73.87 100.39
N GLU A 117 129.74 73.78 99.79
CA GLU A 117 129.97 73.55 98.36
C GLU A 117 129.20 72.31 97.89
N MET A 118 129.47 71.14 98.48
CA MET A 118 128.79 69.87 98.15
C MET A 118 127.27 69.93 98.33
N ARG A 119 126.74 70.70 99.32
CA ARG A 119 125.29 70.92 99.44
C ARG A 119 124.76 71.77 98.30
N THR A 120 125.43 72.87 97.93
CA THR A 120 125.00 73.68 96.78
C THR A 120 125.08 72.93 95.45
N GLU A 121 126.04 72.01 95.29
CA GLU A 121 126.14 71.13 94.12
C GLU A 121 125.04 70.05 94.11
N ALA A 122 124.75 69.43 95.26
CA ALA A 122 123.63 68.50 95.42
C ALA A 122 122.27 69.19 95.18
N GLU A 123 122.09 70.42 95.67
CA GLU A 123 120.89 71.22 95.45
C GLU A 123 120.74 71.64 93.98
N ARG A 124 121.82 72.09 93.32
CA ARG A 124 121.83 72.39 91.87
C ARG A 124 121.45 71.16 91.05
N THR A 125 122.15 70.05 91.23
CA THR A 125 121.90 68.81 90.47
C THR A 125 120.49 68.25 90.72
N LEU A 126 119.95 68.38 91.93
CA LEU A 126 118.57 68.02 92.26
C LEU A 126 117.53 68.97 91.66
N VAL A 127 117.84 70.27 91.53
CA VAL A 127 117.01 71.23 90.77
C VAL A 127 117.08 70.90 89.28
N ASP A 128 118.26 70.73 88.70
CA ASP A 128 118.45 70.37 87.30
C ASP A 128 117.74 69.06 86.93
N ALA A 129 117.82 68.03 87.78
CA ALA A 129 117.12 66.76 87.57
C ALA A 129 115.59 66.91 87.65
N ARG A 130 115.06 67.77 88.53
CA ARG A 130 113.62 68.10 88.59
C ARG A 130 113.19 68.90 87.37
N ASP A 131 114.00 69.84 86.91
CA ASP A 131 113.74 70.63 85.72
C ASP A 131 113.74 69.74 84.47
N GLN A 132 114.70 68.83 84.33
CA GLN A 132 114.72 67.79 83.29
C GLN A 132 113.48 66.89 83.36
N ALA A 133 113.13 66.38 84.55
CA ALA A 133 111.94 65.53 84.72
C ALA A 133 110.62 66.26 84.39
N THR A 134 110.48 67.55 84.75
CA THR A 134 109.28 68.30 84.35
C THR A 134 109.29 68.72 82.88
N ARG A 135 110.45 68.78 82.21
CA ARG A 135 110.53 68.99 80.76
C ARG A 135 110.14 67.70 80.01
N THR A 136 110.69 66.55 80.38
CA THR A 136 110.33 65.26 79.74
C THR A 136 108.89 64.85 80.01
N LEU A 137 108.33 65.12 81.21
CA LEU A 137 106.91 64.88 81.48
C LEU A 137 105.98 65.76 80.62
N ARG A 138 106.34 67.04 80.37
CA ARG A 138 105.60 67.90 79.44
C ARG A 138 105.71 67.39 78.00
N GLU A 139 106.92 67.09 77.55
CA GLU A 139 107.16 66.57 76.19
C GLU A 139 106.39 65.25 75.93
N LEU A 140 106.30 64.37 76.93
CA LEU A 140 105.51 63.13 76.84
C LEU A 140 104.00 63.39 76.82
N ASP A 141 103.48 64.38 77.55
CA ASP A 141 102.06 64.76 77.48
C ASP A 141 101.72 65.47 76.16
N ASP A 142 102.61 66.33 75.65
CA ASP A 142 102.52 66.93 74.32
C ASP A 142 102.52 65.84 73.23
N GLN A 143 103.39 64.83 73.32
CA GLN A 143 103.41 63.68 72.40
C GLN A 143 102.15 62.80 72.52
N LEU A 144 101.62 62.58 73.74
CA LEU A 144 100.41 61.80 73.96
C LEU A 144 99.15 62.52 73.47
N THR A 145 99.04 63.83 73.70
CA THR A 145 97.94 64.66 73.20
C THR A 145 98.00 64.80 71.68
N ALA A 146 99.19 65.03 71.09
CA ALA A 146 99.38 65.00 69.64
C ALA A 146 98.87 63.69 69.04
N ARG A 147 99.37 62.53 69.50
CA ARG A 147 98.94 61.21 69.02
C ARG A 147 97.45 60.96 69.21
N ARG A 148 96.84 61.41 70.31
CA ARG A 148 95.37 61.34 70.50
C ARG A 148 94.64 62.10 69.40
N THR A 149 95.03 63.36 69.12
CA THR A 149 94.37 64.15 68.06
C THR A 149 94.63 63.59 66.66
N GLU A 150 95.80 62.98 66.40
CA GLU A 150 96.08 62.28 65.14
C GLU A 150 95.21 61.03 64.97
N HIS A 151 95.06 60.23 66.03
CA HIS A 151 94.16 59.08 66.03
C HIS A 151 92.69 59.51 65.86
N GLU A 152 92.22 60.54 66.58
CA GLU A 152 90.86 61.08 66.47
C GLU A 152 90.56 61.57 65.05
N ARG A 153 91.48 62.35 64.43
CA ARG A 153 91.37 62.77 63.02
C ARG A 153 91.29 61.55 62.09
N ALA A 154 92.23 60.61 62.21
CA ALA A 154 92.25 59.40 61.38
C ALA A 154 91.05 58.47 61.64
N HIS A 155 90.34 58.58 62.78
CA HIS A 155 89.09 57.88 63.02
C HIS A 155 87.89 58.60 62.41
N GLU A 156 87.82 59.94 62.46
CA GLU A 156 86.73 60.70 61.83
C GLU A 156 86.88 60.75 60.29
N GLU A 157 88.10 60.79 59.75
CA GLU A 157 88.37 60.62 58.32
C GLU A 157 87.89 59.25 57.83
N ARG A 158 88.19 58.17 58.55
CA ARG A 158 87.68 56.82 58.22
C ARG A 158 86.16 56.73 58.35
N ARG A 159 85.56 57.36 59.36
CA ARG A 159 84.10 57.40 59.57
C ARG A 159 83.38 58.19 58.47
N SER A 160 83.89 59.35 58.09
CA SER A 160 83.34 60.18 57.02
C SER A 160 83.51 59.53 55.64
N ALA A 161 84.67 58.93 55.35
CA ALA A 161 84.86 58.10 54.15
C ALA A 161 83.89 56.92 54.10
N ALA A 162 83.80 56.11 55.17
CA ALA A 162 82.85 55.00 55.24
C ALA A 162 81.38 55.45 55.13
N HIS A 163 81.04 56.64 55.64
CA HIS A 163 79.70 57.21 55.47
C HIS A 163 79.45 57.63 54.01
N ALA A 164 80.42 58.28 53.36
CA ALA A 164 80.33 58.65 51.95
C ALA A 164 80.12 57.41 51.05
N GLU A 165 80.96 56.38 51.21
CA GLU A 165 80.81 55.09 50.52
C GLU A 165 79.43 54.48 50.75
N LEU A 166 78.94 54.44 52.00
CA LEU A 166 77.58 53.97 52.32
C LEU A 166 76.48 54.82 51.66
N THR A 167 76.69 56.13 51.43
CA THR A 167 75.71 56.95 50.69
C THR A 167 75.74 56.72 49.19
N GLU A 168 76.90 56.46 48.58
CA GLU A 168 76.98 56.11 47.15
C GLU A 168 76.47 54.68 46.88
N ILE A 169 76.77 53.73 47.77
CA ILE A 169 76.20 52.37 47.73
C ILE A 169 74.66 52.42 47.84
N ARG A 170 74.10 53.31 48.68
CA ARG A 170 72.65 53.53 48.74
C ARG A 170 72.11 54.13 47.44
N LYS A 171 72.65 55.27 46.98
CA LYS A 171 72.22 55.91 45.71
C LYS A 171 72.26 54.97 44.51
N THR A 172 73.26 54.09 44.44
CA THR A 172 73.38 53.09 43.35
C THR A 172 72.42 51.92 43.53
N ALA A 173 72.18 51.44 44.75
CA ALA A 173 71.13 50.45 45.02
C ALA A 173 69.72 51.01 44.73
N ASP A 174 69.43 52.23 45.18
CA ASP A 174 68.16 52.93 44.96
C ASP A 174 67.91 53.11 43.44
N ARG A 175 68.91 53.58 42.67
CA ARG A 175 68.83 53.65 41.21
C ARG A 175 68.58 52.29 40.56
N LEU A 176 69.26 51.23 40.99
CA LEU A 176 69.05 49.89 40.44
C LEU A 176 67.65 49.33 40.75
N LEU A 177 67.06 49.73 41.89
CA LEU A 177 65.67 49.42 42.21
C LEU A 177 64.69 50.22 41.33
N GLU A 178 64.92 51.52 41.12
CA GLU A 178 64.11 52.35 40.20
C GLU A 178 64.19 51.85 38.75
N GLU A 179 65.39 51.56 38.26
CA GLU A 179 65.63 51.01 36.92
C GLU A 179 64.99 49.61 36.76
N GLY A 180 65.10 48.76 37.78
CA GLY A 180 64.46 47.44 37.82
C GLY A 180 62.94 47.50 37.85
N GLN A 181 62.35 48.42 38.62
CA GLN A 181 60.90 48.66 38.66
C GLN A 181 60.41 49.20 37.31
N ALA A 182 61.08 50.22 36.76
CA ALA A 182 60.71 50.79 35.46
C ALA A 182 60.86 49.78 34.30
N ALA A 183 61.85 48.87 34.37
CA ALA A 183 61.97 47.77 33.41
C ALA A 183 60.84 46.73 33.57
N HIS A 184 60.46 46.40 34.81
CA HIS A 184 59.36 45.48 35.10
C HIS A 184 58.00 46.04 34.67
N GLU A 185 57.74 47.32 34.90
CA GLU A 185 56.51 48.00 34.44
C GLU A 185 56.41 48.04 32.92
N ARG A 186 57.50 48.33 32.21
CA ARG A 186 57.55 48.24 30.73
C ARG A 186 57.26 46.82 30.26
N ALA A 187 57.88 45.81 30.86
CA ALA A 187 57.64 44.41 30.52
C ALA A 187 56.17 44.00 30.77
N GLN A 188 55.53 44.49 31.84
CA GLN A 188 54.09 44.29 32.06
C GLN A 188 53.22 44.99 31.02
N GLN A 189 53.57 46.22 30.61
CA GLN A 189 52.82 46.99 29.61
C GLN A 189 52.96 46.37 28.21
N GLU A 190 54.16 45.90 27.86
CA GLU A 190 54.42 45.17 26.61
C GLU A 190 53.72 43.81 26.59
N ALA A 191 53.74 43.05 27.70
CA ALA A 191 52.99 41.81 27.83
C ALA A 191 51.48 42.03 27.63
N LYS A 192 50.87 42.99 28.35
CA LYS A 192 49.46 43.35 28.20
C LYS A 192 49.12 43.79 26.77
N ARG A 193 49.98 44.59 26.14
CA ARG A 193 49.81 45.00 24.74
C ARG A 193 49.86 43.83 23.77
N ILE A 194 50.73 42.85 24.00
CA ILE A 194 50.81 41.63 23.18
C ILE A 194 49.59 40.73 23.44
N GLU A 195 49.12 40.60 24.68
CA GLU A 195 47.87 39.91 25.03
C GLU A 195 46.66 40.55 24.35
N GLU A 196 46.53 41.88 24.40
CA GLU A 196 45.48 42.64 23.71
C GLU A 196 45.55 42.48 22.18
N GLN A 197 46.75 42.57 21.59
CA GLN A 197 46.94 42.42 20.15
C GLN A 197 46.66 40.98 19.67
N THR A 198 47.10 39.97 20.42
CA THR A 198 46.84 38.56 20.07
C THR A 198 45.39 38.18 20.29
N ALA A 199 44.72 38.70 21.33
CA ALA A 199 43.28 38.55 21.51
C ALA A 199 42.50 39.20 20.33
N GLN A 200 42.86 40.41 19.92
CA GLN A 200 42.26 41.07 18.75
C GLN A 200 42.46 40.27 17.46
N GLN A 201 43.66 39.72 17.22
CA GLN A 201 43.93 38.87 16.05
C GLN A 201 43.14 37.55 16.08
N VAL A 202 42.99 36.93 17.24
CA VAL A 202 42.19 35.70 17.41
C VAL A 202 40.71 35.97 17.17
N GLU A 203 40.16 37.08 17.68
CA GLU A 203 38.76 37.44 17.44
C GLU A 203 38.51 37.87 15.99
N GLN A 204 39.46 38.56 15.34
CA GLN A 204 39.39 38.86 13.90
C GLN A 204 39.39 37.57 13.06
N ALA A 205 40.33 36.67 13.31
CA ALA A 205 40.41 35.38 12.59
C ALA A 205 39.17 34.50 12.83
N ARG A 206 38.57 34.55 14.03
CA ARG A 206 37.28 33.91 14.34
C ARG A 206 36.14 34.52 13.53
N ALA A 207 35.99 35.84 13.55
CA ALA A 207 34.94 36.53 12.81
C ALA A 207 35.05 36.31 11.29
N GLU A 208 36.27 36.32 10.74
CA GLU A 208 36.53 35.99 9.33
C GLU A 208 36.16 34.53 9.00
N ALA A 209 36.53 33.58 9.86
CA ALA A 209 36.18 32.17 9.68
C ALA A 209 34.66 31.92 9.80
N GLU A 210 33.98 32.55 10.76
CA GLU A 210 32.53 32.45 10.93
C GLU A 210 31.76 33.10 9.77
N ALA A 211 32.24 34.24 9.26
CA ALA A 211 31.70 34.88 8.08
C ALA A 211 31.89 34.01 6.83
N PHE A 212 33.08 33.42 6.62
CA PHE A 212 33.35 32.50 5.52
C PHE A 212 32.48 31.24 5.60
N MET A 213 32.38 30.60 6.77
CA MET A 213 31.55 29.42 6.98
C MET A 213 30.06 29.71 6.80
N THR A 214 29.60 30.88 7.21
CA THR A 214 28.22 31.35 6.96
C THR A 214 27.97 31.57 5.48
N ALA A 215 28.87 32.27 4.78
CA ALA A 215 28.78 32.51 3.34
C ALA A 215 28.78 31.21 2.53
N ALA A 216 29.71 30.30 2.82
CA ALA A 216 29.78 28.99 2.18
C ALA A 216 28.52 28.14 2.44
N ARG A 217 27.98 28.17 3.67
CA ARG A 217 26.70 27.51 4.00
C ARG A 217 25.54 28.10 3.20
N THR A 218 25.46 29.43 3.07
CA THR A 218 24.42 30.11 2.28
C THR A 218 24.56 29.80 0.80
N GLN A 219 25.78 29.77 0.24
CA GLN A 219 26.03 29.39 -1.15
C GLN A 219 25.59 27.94 -1.41
N ILE A 220 26.03 26.98 -0.59
CA ILE A 220 25.62 25.57 -0.72
C ILE A 220 24.10 25.42 -0.60
N GLN A 221 23.44 26.20 0.28
CA GLN A 221 21.98 26.21 0.36
C GLN A 221 21.32 26.77 -0.92
N GLN A 222 21.88 27.82 -1.53
CA GLN A 222 21.39 28.37 -2.80
C GLN A 222 21.58 27.37 -3.95
N GLU A 223 22.76 26.77 -4.08
CA GLU A 223 23.08 25.76 -5.10
C GLU A 223 22.19 24.52 -4.98
N VAL A 224 21.97 24.00 -3.75
CA VAL A 224 21.08 22.86 -3.52
C VAL A 224 19.62 23.18 -3.85
N GLN A 225 19.14 24.40 -3.58
CA GLN A 225 17.77 24.79 -3.95
C GLN A 225 17.64 25.04 -5.45
N ALA A 226 18.65 25.64 -6.10
CA ALA A 226 18.70 25.79 -7.56
C ALA A 226 18.66 24.42 -8.25
N ALA A 227 19.53 23.49 -7.85
CA ALA A 227 19.55 22.12 -8.37
C ALA A 227 18.21 21.39 -8.16
N ARG A 228 17.57 21.54 -6.98
CA ARG A 228 16.22 21.01 -6.74
C ARG A 228 15.18 21.59 -7.69
N THR A 229 15.18 22.90 -7.90
CA THR A 229 14.24 23.53 -8.85
C THR A 229 14.50 23.11 -10.29
N GLN A 230 15.76 22.90 -10.69
CA GLN A 230 16.13 22.36 -11.99
C GLN A 230 15.60 20.92 -12.15
N THR A 231 15.90 20.01 -11.22
CA THR A 231 15.43 18.62 -11.30
C THR A 231 13.90 18.53 -11.26
N GLN A 232 13.21 19.43 -10.54
CA GLN A 232 11.74 19.53 -10.59
C GLN A 232 11.22 20.00 -11.95
N GLN A 233 11.90 20.96 -12.61
CA GLN A 233 11.55 21.40 -13.97
C GLN A 233 11.83 20.30 -15.00
N GLU A 234 12.96 19.62 -14.92
CA GLU A 234 13.33 18.49 -15.79
C GLU A 234 12.33 17.33 -15.64
N LEU A 235 11.93 16.99 -14.41
CA LEU A 235 10.91 15.98 -14.14
C LEU A 235 9.54 16.38 -14.68
N ALA A 236 9.12 17.64 -14.49
CA ALA A 236 7.85 18.15 -15.02
C ALA A 236 7.84 18.20 -16.56
N GLN A 237 8.95 18.55 -17.20
CA GLN A 237 9.12 18.49 -18.65
C GLN A 237 9.07 17.04 -19.16
N TRP A 238 9.73 16.10 -18.47
CA TRP A 238 9.68 14.68 -18.80
C TRP A 238 8.26 14.12 -18.65
N GLN A 239 7.57 14.44 -17.56
CA GLN A 239 6.16 14.06 -17.35
C GLN A 239 5.27 14.61 -18.47
N ALA A 240 5.35 15.91 -18.79
CA ALA A 240 4.56 16.52 -19.85
C ALA A 240 4.88 15.96 -21.25
N ASN A 241 6.12 15.49 -21.49
CA ASN A 241 6.49 14.81 -22.73
C ASN A 241 5.94 13.38 -22.78
N VAL A 242 6.02 12.62 -21.69
CA VAL A 242 5.44 11.26 -21.59
C VAL A 242 3.91 11.30 -21.69
N GLU A 243 3.25 12.28 -21.07
CA GLU A 243 1.81 12.50 -21.23
C GLU A 243 1.44 12.84 -22.68
N ARG A 244 2.27 13.65 -23.36
CA ARG A 244 2.06 13.95 -24.79
C ARG A 244 2.21 12.70 -25.65
N GLU A 245 3.32 11.96 -25.53
CA GLU A 245 3.52 10.70 -26.26
C GLU A 245 2.39 9.68 -25.99
N LEU A 246 1.92 9.59 -24.74
CA LEU A 246 0.84 8.68 -24.36
C LEU A 246 -0.51 9.11 -24.94
N ASN A 247 -0.78 10.41 -25.02
CA ASN A 247 -1.97 10.95 -25.67
C ASN A 247 -1.90 10.83 -27.21
N GLU A 248 -0.72 11.04 -27.82
CA GLU A 248 -0.48 10.82 -29.25
C GLU A 248 -0.68 9.33 -29.62
N ARG A 249 -0.11 8.41 -28.83
CA ARG A 249 -0.32 6.96 -29.03
C ARG A 249 -1.77 6.53 -28.80
N ARG A 250 -2.50 7.17 -27.87
CA ARG A 250 -3.95 6.93 -27.69
C ARG A 250 -4.76 7.43 -28.87
N ALA A 251 -4.52 8.66 -29.33
CA ALA A 251 -5.20 9.22 -30.49
C ALA A 251 -4.95 8.39 -31.77
N ALA A 252 -3.72 7.90 -31.97
CA ALA A 252 -3.40 6.97 -33.05
C ALA A 252 -4.13 5.63 -32.91
N ALA A 253 -4.14 5.01 -31.72
CA ALA A 253 -4.87 3.76 -31.49
C ALA A 253 -6.40 3.92 -31.61
N GLU A 254 -6.95 5.06 -31.20
CA GLU A 254 -8.37 5.41 -31.41
C GLU A 254 -8.67 5.60 -32.90
N GLN A 255 -7.77 6.23 -33.66
CA GLN A 255 -7.86 6.32 -35.13
C GLN A 255 -7.83 4.93 -35.77
N ASP A 256 -6.82 4.10 -35.49
CA ASP A 256 -6.70 2.72 -35.97
C ASP A 256 -7.98 1.90 -35.69
N ILE A 257 -8.55 2.02 -34.49
CA ILE A 257 -9.79 1.35 -34.10
C ILE A 257 -10.99 1.88 -34.92
N THR A 258 -11.11 3.20 -35.12
CA THR A 258 -12.19 3.76 -35.96
C THR A 258 -12.04 3.39 -37.44
N GLU A 259 -10.81 3.29 -37.96
CA GLU A 259 -10.56 2.84 -39.32
C GLU A 259 -10.87 1.35 -39.50
N GLN A 260 -10.49 0.50 -38.53
CA GLN A 260 -10.86 -0.92 -38.52
C GLN A 260 -12.37 -1.13 -38.41
N HIS A 261 -13.07 -0.36 -37.58
CA HIS A 261 -14.53 -0.39 -37.52
C HIS A 261 -15.16 0.07 -38.85
N ALA A 262 -14.71 1.18 -39.43
CA ALA A 262 -15.22 1.67 -40.71
C ALA A 262 -14.90 0.71 -41.87
N ALA A 263 -13.78 -0.02 -41.83
CA ALA A 263 -13.47 -1.08 -42.78
C ALA A 263 -14.43 -2.28 -42.61
N GLY A 264 -14.61 -2.77 -41.38
CA GLY A 264 -15.54 -3.85 -41.07
C GLY A 264 -17.00 -3.52 -41.42
N GLU A 265 -17.45 -2.29 -41.20
CA GLU A 265 -18.76 -1.82 -41.63
C GLU A 265 -18.91 -1.82 -43.17
N ARG A 266 -17.87 -1.42 -43.91
CA ARG A 266 -17.86 -1.50 -45.38
C ARG A 266 -17.88 -2.94 -45.88
N GLU A 267 -17.12 -3.84 -45.24
CA GLU A 267 -17.12 -5.26 -45.58
C GLU A 267 -18.48 -5.92 -45.31
N VAL A 268 -19.09 -5.66 -44.15
CA VAL A 268 -20.44 -6.15 -43.82
C VAL A 268 -21.50 -5.54 -44.75
N ALA A 269 -21.38 -4.27 -45.12
CA ALA A 269 -22.27 -3.64 -46.11
C ALA A 269 -22.10 -4.26 -47.51
N ALA A 270 -20.88 -4.55 -47.94
CA ALA A 270 -20.60 -5.22 -49.21
C ALA A 270 -21.11 -6.67 -49.22
N GLN A 271 -20.92 -7.42 -48.14
CA GLN A 271 -21.47 -8.78 -47.97
C GLN A 271 -23.01 -8.77 -47.98
N ARG A 272 -23.65 -7.79 -47.33
CA ARG A 272 -25.11 -7.62 -47.39
C ARG A 272 -25.58 -7.28 -48.80
N ALA A 273 -24.94 -6.34 -49.48
CA ALA A 273 -25.29 -5.97 -50.86
C ALA A 273 -25.11 -7.15 -51.84
N ALA A 274 -24.08 -7.98 -51.65
CA ALA A 274 -23.89 -9.22 -52.41
C ALA A 274 -25.00 -10.25 -52.11
N ALA A 275 -25.30 -10.50 -50.84
CA ALA A 275 -26.38 -11.41 -50.44
C ALA A 275 -27.77 -10.92 -50.90
N GLU A 276 -28.03 -9.61 -50.91
CA GLU A 276 -29.25 -9.00 -51.46
C GLU A 276 -29.33 -9.18 -52.99
N GLN A 277 -28.20 -9.13 -53.70
CA GLN A 277 -28.14 -9.46 -55.12
C GLN A 277 -28.37 -10.95 -55.39
N GLU A 278 -27.76 -11.85 -54.61
CA GLU A 278 -27.98 -13.31 -54.71
C GLU A 278 -29.43 -13.71 -54.38
N ILE A 279 -30.02 -13.11 -53.34
CA ILE A 279 -31.44 -13.29 -53.02
C ILE A 279 -32.30 -12.71 -54.16
N GLY A 280 -31.90 -11.57 -54.75
CA GLY A 280 -32.56 -10.97 -55.90
C GLY A 280 -32.55 -11.86 -57.15
N THR A 281 -31.42 -12.48 -57.48
CA THR A 281 -31.32 -13.43 -58.61
C THR A 281 -32.09 -14.71 -58.33
N LEU A 282 -31.97 -15.29 -57.14
CA LEU A 282 -32.74 -16.47 -56.74
C LEU A 282 -34.25 -16.23 -56.75
N ILE A 283 -34.72 -15.04 -56.34
CA ILE A 283 -36.12 -14.64 -56.46
C ILE A 283 -36.52 -14.48 -57.93
N ALA A 284 -35.68 -13.88 -58.78
CA ALA A 284 -35.96 -13.76 -60.21
C ALA A 284 -36.01 -15.13 -60.92
N GLU A 285 -35.10 -16.06 -60.58
CA GLU A 285 -35.09 -17.43 -61.08
C GLU A 285 -36.32 -18.21 -60.59
N ALA A 286 -36.68 -18.10 -59.30
CA ALA A 286 -37.88 -18.71 -58.75
C ALA A 286 -39.17 -18.14 -59.38
N GLN A 287 -39.21 -16.84 -59.68
CA GLN A 287 -40.30 -16.21 -60.44
C GLN A 287 -40.37 -16.71 -61.88
N GLN A 288 -39.23 -16.83 -62.58
CA GLN A 288 -39.17 -17.41 -63.93
C GLN A 288 -39.59 -18.89 -63.93
N TYR A 289 -39.20 -19.66 -62.92
CA TYR A 289 -39.61 -21.05 -62.77
C TYR A 289 -41.12 -21.16 -62.47
N ALA A 290 -41.64 -20.35 -61.54
CA ALA A 290 -43.07 -20.28 -61.24
C ALA A 290 -43.91 -19.69 -62.39
N ALA A 291 -43.31 -18.94 -63.31
CA ALA A 291 -43.93 -18.51 -64.56
C ALA A 291 -43.96 -19.65 -65.59
N LYS A 292 -42.85 -20.40 -65.77
CA LYS A 292 -42.80 -21.60 -66.63
C LYS A 292 -43.76 -22.70 -66.16
N VAL A 293 -43.84 -22.95 -64.85
CA VAL A 293 -44.78 -23.91 -64.26
C VAL A 293 -46.23 -23.45 -64.44
N ARG A 294 -46.53 -22.15 -64.28
CA ARG A 294 -47.87 -21.62 -64.59
C ARG A 294 -48.20 -21.75 -66.07
N GLN A 295 -47.32 -21.30 -66.97
CA GLN A 295 -47.51 -21.46 -68.41
C GLN A 295 -47.78 -22.93 -68.78
N HIS A 296 -47.01 -23.88 -68.25
CA HIS A 296 -47.22 -25.29 -68.53
C HIS A 296 -48.55 -25.81 -67.93
N SER A 297 -48.94 -25.34 -66.74
CA SER A 297 -50.25 -25.63 -66.15
C SER A 297 -51.41 -25.00 -66.95
N ASP A 298 -51.21 -23.83 -67.55
CA ASP A 298 -52.20 -23.13 -68.38
C ASP A 298 -52.32 -23.81 -69.76
N GLU A 299 -51.21 -24.30 -70.33
CA GLU A 299 -51.19 -25.16 -71.53
C GLU A 299 -51.89 -26.51 -71.27
N GLN A 300 -51.66 -27.14 -70.12
CA GLN A 300 -52.40 -28.35 -69.70
C GLN A 300 -53.88 -28.03 -69.46
N ALA A 301 -54.22 -26.92 -68.81
CA ALA A 301 -55.60 -26.50 -68.60
C ALA A 301 -56.33 -26.22 -69.92
N ALA A 302 -55.68 -25.53 -70.86
CA ALA A 302 -56.23 -25.25 -72.19
C ALA A 302 -56.46 -26.53 -73.02
N THR A 303 -55.51 -27.48 -72.99
CA THR A 303 -55.67 -28.76 -73.69
C THR A 303 -56.73 -29.65 -73.04
N HIS A 304 -56.83 -29.67 -71.70
CA HIS A 304 -57.95 -30.31 -71.00
C HIS A 304 -59.30 -29.62 -71.27
N GLN A 305 -59.34 -28.29 -71.42
CA GLN A 305 -60.54 -27.54 -71.77
C GLN A 305 -60.99 -27.83 -73.22
N GLN A 306 -60.06 -27.99 -74.16
CA GLN A 306 -60.32 -28.48 -75.51
C GLN A 306 -60.86 -29.92 -75.52
N GLN A 307 -60.24 -30.82 -74.74
CA GLN A 307 -60.74 -32.20 -74.56
C GLN A 307 -62.17 -32.20 -74.00
N LEU A 308 -62.44 -31.37 -72.99
CA LEU A 308 -63.78 -31.19 -72.43
C LEU A 308 -64.79 -30.63 -73.44
N SER A 309 -64.41 -29.68 -74.30
CA SER A 309 -65.34 -29.16 -75.32
C SER A 309 -65.71 -30.21 -76.37
N VAL A 310 -64.74 -31.02 -76.80
CA VAL A 310 -64.98 -32.15 -77.73
C VAL A 310 -65.89 -33.21 -77.07
N VAL A 311 -65.63 -33.58 -75.82
CA VAL A 311 -66.49 -34.51 -75.07
C VAL A 311 -67.90 -33.94 -74.87
N GLN A 312 -68.04 -32.64 -74.59
CA GLN A 312 -69.35 -31.99 -74.48
C GLN A 312 -70.12 -31.94 -75.82
N GLN A 313 -69.44 -31.77 -76.96
CA GLN A 313 -70.07 -31.90 -78.28
C GLN A 313 -70.57 -33.32 -78.51
N GLY A 314 -69.73 -34.35 -78.31
CA GLY A 314 -70.12 -35.75 -78.45
C GLY A 314 -71.26 -36.18 -77.50
N ILE A 315 -71.37 -35.58 -76.31
CA ILE A 315 -72.50 -35.79 -75.39
C ILE A 315 -73.78 -35.12 -75.92
N ARG A 316 -73.70 -33.93 -76.54
CA ARG A 316 -74.87 -33.27 -77.16
C ARG A 316 -75.39 -34.07 -78.36
N GLU A 317 -74.50 -34.50 -79.24
CA GLU A 317 -74.82 -35.33 -80.41
C GLU A 317 -75.49 -36.65 -79.99
N ARG A 318 -74.92 -37.37 -79.01
CA ARG A 318 -75.51 -38.61 -78.48
C ARG A 318 -76.86 -38.39 -77.81
N ARG A 319 -77.09 -37.24 -77.15
CA ARG A 319 -78.41 -36.88 -76.59
C ARG A 319 -79.43 -36.58 -77.68
N GLN A 320 -79.03 -35.92 -78.77
CA GLN A 320 -79.92 -35.69 -79.92
C GLN A 320 -80.31 -37.00 -80.59
N ALA A 321 -79.34 -37.90 -80.84
CA ALA A 321 -79.61 -39.23 -81.39
C ALA A 321 -80.54 -40.07 -80.48
N LEU A 322 -80.35 -40.03 -79.15
CA LEU A 322 -81.27 -40.67 -78.20
C LEU A 322 -82.69 -40.09 -78.27
N SER A 323 -82.84 -38.77 -78.36
CA SER A 323 -84.17 -38.15 -78.48
C SER A 323 -84.90 -38.50 -79.78
N GLN A 324 -84.15 -38.74 -80.87
CA GLN A 324 -84.71 -39.22 -82.15
C GLN A 324 -85.20 -40.67 -82.02
N LEU A 325 -84.35 -41.56 -81.47
CA LEU A 325 -84.71 -42.97 -81.23
C LEU A 325 -85.90 -43.13 -80.26
N GLN A 326 -86.05 -42.23 -79.28
CA GLN A 326 -87.20 -42.22 -78.38
C GLN A 326 -88.49 -41.81 -79.11
N ALA A 327 -88.45 -40.77 -79.96
CA ALA A 327 -89.60 -40.37 -80.76
C ALA A 327 -90.04 -41.45 -81.78
N GLU A 328 -89.07 -42.16 -82.38
CA GLU A 328 -89.33 -43.33 -83.23
C GLU A 328 -90.02 -44.46 -82.43
N LEU A 329 -89.48 -44.79 -81.24
CA LEU A 329 -90.05 -45.82 -80.36
C LEU A 329 -91.48 -45.50 -79.93
N ASP A 330 -91.75 -44.27 -79.49
CA ASP A 330 -93.09 -43.84 -79.06
C ASP A 330 -94.10 -43.91 -80.20
N SER A 331 -93.70 -43.54 -81.43
CA SER A 331 -94.55 -43.64 -82.62
C SER A 331 -94.91 -45.09 -82.98
N ALA A 332 -93.94 -46.01 -82.85
CA ALA A 332 -94.16 -47.44 -83.08
C ALA A 332 -95.08 -48.06 -82.00
N GLN A 333 -94.94 -47.64 -80.75
CA GLN A 333 -95.82 -48.09 -79.65
C GLN A 333 -97.28 -47.65 -79.85
N GLN A 334 -97.52 -46.42 -80.33
CA GLN A 334 -98.88 -45.94 -80.63
C GLN A 334 -99.57 -46.76 -81.73
N GLN A 335 -98.85 -47.08 -82.82
CA GLN A 335 -99.37 -47.95 -83.90
C GLN A 335 -99.71 -49.37 -83.41
N LEU A 336 -98.90 -49.90 -82.48
CA LEU A 336 -99.11 -51.23 -81.87
C LEU A 336 -100.25 -51.25 -80.84
N ALA A 337 -100.58 -50.11 -80.22
CA ALA A 337 -101.75 -49.97 -79.36
C ALA A 337 -103.05 -49.91 -80.19
N GLN A 338 -103.06 -49.14 -81.28
CA GLN A 338 -104.23 -48.93 -82.13
C GLN A 338 -104.69 -50.23 -82.81
N THR A 339 -103.75 -50.97 -83.42
CA THR A 339 -104.02 -52.27 -84.04
C THR A 339 -104.51 -53.35 -83.06
N ARG A 340 -104.15 -53.25 -81.78
CA ARG A 340 -104.69 -54.16 -80.73
C ARG A 340 -106.15 -53.86 -80.40
N GLN A 341 -106.54 -52.59 -80.30
CA GLN A 341 -107.93 -52.22 -80.03
C GLN A 341 -108.88 -52.67 -81.15
N GLU A 342 -108.46 -52.52 -82.41
CA GLU A 342 -109.21 -52.98 -83.58
C GLU A 342 -109.42 -54.52 -83.56
N GLY A 343 -108.38 -55.28 -83.18
CA GLY A 343 -108.47 -56.73 -82.99
C GLY A 343 -109.42 -57.15 -81.86
N GLU A 344 -109.40 -56.44 -80.73
CA GLU A 344 -110.32 -56.72 -79.62
C GLU A 344 -111.78 -56.42 -79.96
N THR A 345 -112.07 -55.41 -80.78
CA THR A 345 -113.45 -55.16 -81.26
C THR A 345 -113.95 -56.29 -82.16
N ALA A 346 -113.15 -56.71 -83.16
CA ALA A 346 -113.53 -57.78 -84.08
C ALA A 346 -113.76 -59.13 -83.37
N ALA A 347 -112.95 -59.44 -82.34
CA ALA A 347 -113.10 -60.68 -81.56
C ALA A 347 -114.45 -60.75 -80.81
N ARG A 348 -114.96 -59.62 -80.32
CA ARG A 348 -116.23 -59.56 -79.56
C ARG A 348 -117.44 -59.77 -80.47
N GLU A 349 -117.41 -59.25 -81.70
CA GLU A 349 -118.46 -59.47 -82.71
C GLU A 349 -118.51 -60.93 -83.21
N PHE A 350 -117.33 -61.57 -83.35
CA PHE A 350 -117.23 -62.98 -83.74
C PHE A 350 -117.79 -63.94 -82.67
N ALA A 351 -117.63 -63.59 -81.38
CA ALA A 351 -118.20 -64.36 -80.28
C ALA A 351 -119.74 -64.32 -80.27
N GLN A 352 -120.34 -63.13 -80.37
CA GLN A 352 -121.81 -62.96 -80.34
C GLN A 352 -122.51 -63.61 -81.54
N THR A 353 -121.89 -63.61 -82.71
CA THR A 353 -122.42 -64.29 -83.91
C THR A 353 -122.30 -65.81 -83.82
N SER A 354 -121.22 -66.32 -83.21
CA SER A 354 -121.04 -67.76 -82.96
C SER A 354 -122.07 -68.32 -81.96
N GLN A 355 -122.39 -67.57 -80.90
CA GLN A 355 -123.28 -68.03 -79.83
C GLN A 355 -124.73 -68.22 -80.33
N ARG A 356 -125.25 -67.25 -81.09
CA ARG A 356 -126.58 -67.35 -81.76
C ARG A 356 -126.71 -68.54 -82.71
N LEU A 357 -125.60 -69.00 -83.30
CA LEU A 357 -125.58 -70.19 -84.17
C LEU A 357 -125.68 -71.52 -83.43
N VAL A 358 -125.47 -71.55 -82.11
CA VAL A 358 -125.63 -72.73 -81.27
C VAL A 358 -127.07 -72.87 -80.79
N GLU A 359 -127.68 -71.78 -80.33
CA GLU A 359 -129.07 -71.74 -79.83
C GLU A 359 -130.06 -72.21 -80.91
N VAL A 360 -130.00 -71.61 -82.10
CA VAL A 360 -130.86 -71.97 -83.27
C VAL A 360 -130.67 -73.43 -83.70
N ARG A 361 -129.50 -74.04 -83.46
CA ARG A 361 -129.26 -75.47 -83.74
C ARG A 361 -129.89 -76.41 -82.71
N GLN A 362 -130.00 -75.99 -81.46
CA GLN A 362 -130.62 -76.80 -80.40
C GLN A 362 -132.14 -76.79 -80.53
N GLU A 363 -132.76 -75.63 -80.81
CA GLU A 363 -134.19 -75.53 -81.09
C GLU A 363 -134.64 -76.41 -82.27
N LEU A 364 -133.88 -76.39 -83.38
CA LEU A 364 -134.14 -77.22 -84.55
C LEU A 364 -134.08 -78.73 -84.24
N GLY A 365 -133.23 -79.14 -83.31
CA GLY A 365 -133.09 -80.54 -82.89
C GLY A 365 -134.31 -81.08 -82.15
N VAL A 366 -134.93 -80.26 -81.29
CA VAL A 366 -136.12 -80.63 -80.52
C VAL A 366 -137.34 -80.79 -81.43
N GLU A 367 -137.54 -79.86 -82.36
CA GLU A 367 -138.69 -79.90 -83.28
C GLU A 367 -138.59 -81.03 -84.33
N LEU A 368 -137.39 -81.38 -84.79
CA LEU A 368 -137.21 -82.54 -85.67
C LEU A 368 -137.58 -83.87 -85.00
N GLY A 369 -137.31 -84.03 -83.70
CA GLY A 369 -137.67 -85.23 -82.94
C GLY A 369 -139.18 -85.43 -82.85
N ARG A 370 -139.92 -84.38 -82.46
CA ARG A 370 -141.39 -84.36 -82.41
C ARG A 370 -142.03 -84.73 -83.76
N LEU A 371 -141.38 -84.34 -84.86
CA LEU A 371 -141.87 -84.57 -86.22
C LEU A 371 -141.67 -86.03 -86.68
N GLU A 372 -140.60 -86.73 -86.24
CA GLU A 372 -140.43 -88.17 -86.52
C GLU A 372 -141.47 -89.05 -85.81
N GLU A 373 -141.82 -88.74 -84.56
CA GLU A 373 -142.83 -89.50 -83.82
C GLU A 373 -144.22 -89.37 -84.47
N ALA A 374 -144.60 -88.15 -84.87
CA ALA A 374 -145.80 -87.90 -85.67
C ALA A 374 -145.77 -88.64 -87.02
N ARG A 375 -144.60 -88.71 -87.68
CA ARG A 375 -144.46 -89.39 -88.97
C ARG A 375 -144.64 -90.91 -88.89
N ARG A 376 -144.13 -91.55 -87.84
CA ARG A 376 -144.32 -93.01 -87.63
C ARG A 376 -145.78 -93.35 -87.32
N ALA A 377 -146.54 -92.44 -86.70
CA ALA A 377 -147.99 -92.55 -86.57
C ALA A 377 -148.76 -92.35 -87.89
N SER A 378 -148.16 -91.67 -88.89
CA SER A 378 -148.77 -91.47 -90.22
C SER A 378 -148.61 -92.68 -91.15
N GLU A 379 -147.49 -93.41 -91.09
CA GLU A 379 -147.24 -94.53 -92.02
C GLU A 379 -148.03 -95.80 -91.70
N SER A 380 -148.50 -95.98 -90.46
CA SER A 380 -149.50 -97.01 -90.13
C SER A 380 -150.84 -96.75 -90.84
N VAL A 381 -151.17 -95.48 -91.09
CA VAL A 381 -152.38 -95.06 -91.80
C VAL A 381 -152.21 -95.11 -93.33
N GLU A 382 -151.07 -94.70 -93.89
CA GLU A 382 -150.91 -94.69 -95.36
C GLU A 382 -150.90 -96.11 -95.96
N ARG A 383 -150.48 -97.13 -95.19
CA ARG A 383 -150.54 -98.54 -95.62
C ARG A 383 -151.99 -99.03 -95.78
N HIS A 384 -152.95 -98.52 -95.01
CA HIS A 384 -154.39 -98.72 -95.24
C HIS A 384 -154.95 -97.97 -96.46
N ALA A 385 -154.25 -96.98 -97.01
CA ALA A 385 -154.78 -96.10 -98.07
C ALA A 385 -154.51 -96.60 -99.50
N LYS A 386 -153.41 -97.32 -99.77
CA LYS A 386 -153.06 -97.80 -101.14
C LYS A 386 -153.60 -99.18 -101.50
N GLU A 387 -154.02 -99.98 -100.53
CA GLU A 387 -154.79 -101.20 -100.76
C GLU A 387 -156.10 -100.89 -101.51
N VAL A 388 -156.71 -99.74 -101.21
CA VAL A 388 -157.89 -99.16 -101.89
C VAL A 388 -157.60 -98.70 -103.33
N ARG A 389 -156.36 -98.28 -103.65
CA ARG A 389 -156.00 -97.80 -105.00
C ARG A 389 -155.65 -98.91 -106.00
N SER A 390 -155.87 -100.17 -105.61
CA SER A 390 -155.71 -101.36 -106.48
C SER A 390 -156.75 -101.47 -107.61
N ARG A 391 -157.89 -100.76 -107.51
CA ARG A 391 -159.12 -101.03 -108.30
C ARG A 391 -159.69 -99.90 -109.18
N VAL A 392 -159.26 -98.64 -109.05
CA VAL A 392 -160.07 -97.50 -109.56
C VAL A 392 -159.71 -97.01 -110.97
N GLN A 393 -158.56 -97.38 -111.56
CA GLN A 393 -158.19 -96.87 -112.89
C GLN A 393 -157.50 -97.87 -113.82
N ARG A 394 -157.95 -99.14 -113.79
CA ARG A 394 -157.79 -100.05 -114.95
C ARG A 394 -158.92 -99.92 -115.98
N GLU A 395 -159.94 -99.09 -115.69
CA GLU A 395 -161.16 -98.94 -116.50
C GLU A 395 -161.51 -97.48 -116.89
N ALA A 396 -160.61 -96.52 -116.64
CA ALA A 396 -160.61 -95.27 -117.43
C ALA A 396 -159.76 -95.53 -118.69
N LYS A 397 -160.30 -96.26 -119.67
CA LYS A 397 -161.16 -95.72 -120.74
C LYS A 397 -160.27 -94.94 -121.74
N ARG A 398 -159.82 -95.48 -122.88
CA ARG A 398 -160.43 -96.51 -123.75
C ARG A 398 -161.85 -96.05 -124.13
N VAL A 399 -161.97 -95.24 -125.18
CA VAL A 399 -163.11 -94.33 -125.51
C VAL A 399 -162.94 -92.92 -124.91
N ALA A 400 -161.97 -92.20 -125.50
CA ALA A 400 -161.74 -90.75 -125.53
C ALA A 400 -160.55 -90.43 -126.50
N ASP A 401 -160.31 -91.24 -127.52
CA ASP A 401 -160.88 -91.10 -128.88
C ASP A 401 -160.15 -90.01 -129.70
N LEU A 402 -159.36 -90.32 -130.74
CA LEU A 402 -159.70 -91.05 -131.97
C LEU A 402 -160.84 -90.41 -132.82
N ALA A 403 -161.64 -89.50 -132.25
CA ALA A 403 -162.85 -88.95 -132.89
C ALA A 403 -162.73 -87.48 -133.34
N ALA A 404 -161.57 -86.83 -133.13
CA ALA A 404 -161.33 -85.43 -133.51
C ALA A 404 -160.04 -85.23 -134.35
N ALA A 405 -159.68 -86.21 -135.19
CA ALA A 405 -158.68 -86.05 -136.25
C ALA A 405 -159.18 -85.17 -137.42
N ALA A 406 -160.20 -84.34 -137.16
CA ALA A 406 -161.03 -83.64 -138.11
C ALA A 406 -161.62 -82.39 -137.42
N VAL A 407 -161.65 -81.19 -138.02
CA VAL A 407 -161.24 -80.85 -139.39
C VAL A 407 -160.10 -79.84 -139.38
N MET A 408 -158.93 -80.34 -139.76
CA MET A 408 -157.96 -79.75 -140.69
C MET A 408 -157.58 -78.25 -140.53
N ALA A 409 -156.34 -77.90 -140.18
CA ALA A 409 -155.19 -78.80 -140.00
C ALA A 409 -154.04 -78.20 -139.18
N ALA A 410 -153.18 -79.01 -138.55
CA ALA A 410 -153.36 -80.37 -138.01
C ALA A 410 -152.10 -80.70 -137.15
N ALA A 411 -152.17 -81.28 -135.96
CA ALA A 411 -153.33 -81.67 -135.15
C ALA A 411 -153.20 -81.05 -133.74
N ALA A 412 -154.19 -80.25 -133.31
CA ALA A 412 -154.07 -79.38 -132.14
C ALA A 412 -155.37 -79.25 -131.30
N GLY A 413 -155.22 -79.11 -129.98
CA GLY A 413 -156.19 -78.51 -129.03
C GLY A 413 -157.23 -79.42 -128.34
N GLY A 414 -157.74 -78.99 -127.18
CA GLY A 414 -159.05 -79.42 -126.60
C GLY A 414 -159.04 -80.06 -125.18
N ALA A 415 -160.14 -79.91 -124.41
CA ALA A 415 -160.28 -80.32 -122.98
C ALA A 415 -161.70 -80.84 -122.57
N GLU A 416 -161.92 -81.10 -121.26
CA GLU A 416 -163.20 -81.23 -120.47
C GLU A 416 -163.85 -82.62 -120.08
N THR A 417 -165.08 -82.64 -119.50
CA THR A 417 -165.51 -83.48 -118.32
C THR A 417 -166.99 -84.01 -118.27
N ALA A 418 -167.40 -84.91 -117.32
CA ALA A 418 -168.64 -84.86 -116.44
C ALA A 418 -169.37 -86.19 -115.94
N GLU A 419 -170.18 -86.06 -114.84
CA GLU A 419 -171.43 -86.78 -114.35
C GLU A 419 -171.52 -88.09 -113.45
N TYR A 420 -172.75 -88.36 -112.91
CA TYR A 420 -173.29 -89.06 -111.68
C TYR A 420 -173.38 -90.64 -111.63
N PRO A 421 -173.98 -91.39 -110.61
CA PRO A 421 -174.72 -91.09 -109.32
C PRO A 421 -174.47 -91.97 -108.01
N MET A 422 -174.88 -91.48 -106.80
CA MET A 422 -175.47 -92.11 -105.53
C MET A 422 -175.04 -93.52 -104.94
N VAL A 423 -175.42 -94.09 -103.74
CA VAL A 423 -176.30 -93.86 -102.53
C VAL A 423 -175.81 -94.65 -101.23
N ALA A 424 -176.54 -94.57 -100.08
CA ALA A 424 -176.65 -95.50 -98.88
C ALA A 424 -175.90 -95.20 -97.53
N ARG A 425 -176.19 -95.93 -96.42
CA ARG A 425 -176.07 -95.54 -94.97
C ARG A 425 -175.65 -96.69 -94.01
N PRO A 426 -175.28 -96.51 -92.70
CA PRO A 426 -175.13 -95.30 -91.81
C PRO A 426 -173.81 -95.26 -90.95
N GLY A 427 -173.53 -94.36 -89.98
CA GLY A 427 -174.15 -93.04 -89.67
C GLY A 427 -173.91 -92.24 -88.35
N GLY A 428 -173.06 -92.58 -87.34
CA GLY A 428 -172.87 -91.68 -86.15
C GLY A 428 -171.69 -91.97 -85.17
N GLY A 429 -171.13 -91.01 -84.39
CA GLY A 429 -171.29 -89.54 -84.45
C GLY A 429 -170.59 -88.62 -83.38
N ARG A 430 -169.74 -87.65 -83.84
CA ARG A 430 -169.56 -86.22 -83.41
C ARG A 430 -168.64 -85.74 -82.21
N ARG A 431 -167.64 -84.85 -82.52
CA ARG A 431 -167.07 -83.60 -81.82
C ARG A 431 -165.72 -83.60 -80.98
N VAL A 432 -164.83 -82.58 -81.19
CA VAL A 432 -163.69 -81.92 -80.36
C VAL A 432 -162.27 -82.60 -80.16
N GLU A 433 -161.05 -82.03 -79.83
CA GLU A 433 -160.34 -80.68 -79.78
C GLU A 433 -158.72 -80.76 -79.73
N SER A 434 -157.90 -79.76 -79.25
CA SER A 434 -156.35 -79.67 -79.18
C SER A 434 -155.82 -78.58 -78.13
N PRO A 435 -154.53 -78.02 -77.96
CA PRO A 435 -153.12 -78.10 -78.55
C PRO A 435 -151.82 -77.84 -77.61
N ALA A 436 -150.59 -77.56 -78.18
CA ALA A 436 -149.41 -76.67 -77.73
C ALA A 436 -148.16 -77.02 -76.77
N GLU A 437 -146.96 -76.36 -76.99
CA GLU A 437 -145.82 -75.81 -76.10
C GLU A 437 -144.43 -76.52 -75.65
N PRO A 438 -143.64 -76.21 -74.53
CA PRO A 438 -142.21 -75.67 -74.57
C PRO A 438 -141.06 -76.11 -73.51
N ALA A 439 -139.84 -75.44 -73.52
CA ALA A 439 -138.75 -75.19 -72.45
C ALA A 439 -137.60 -76.22 -72.07
N ALA A 440 -136.41 -75.97 -71.39
CA ALA A 440 -135.41 -74.84 -71.17
C ALA A 440 -134.09 -75.19 -70.27
N GLU A 441 -133.05 -74.29 -70.18
CA GLU A 441 -131.89 -74.06 -69.17
C GLU A 441 -130.56 -74.93 -69.06
N PRO A 442 -129.41 -74.54 -68.37
CA PRO A 442 -129.08 -73.52 -67.29
C PRO A 442 -127.69 -72.70 -67.38
N ALA A 443 -127.11 -72.18 -66.25
CA ALA A 443 -125.84 -71.35 -66.06
C ALA A 443 -124.89 -71.85 -64.88
N ALA A 444 -123.81 -71.24 -64.28
CA ALA A 444 -123.01 -69.94 -64.21
C ALA A 444 -121.52 -70.25 -63.68
N ASP A 445 -120.55 -69.51 -63.03
CA ASP A 445 -120.08 -68.17 -62.47
C ASP A 445 -118.56 -68.34 -61.97
N ASP A 446 -117.66 -67.48 -61.38
CA ASP A 446 -117.27 -66.02 -61.27
C ASP A 446 -115.86 -65.82 -60.51
N THR A 447 -115.28 -64.59 -60.32
CA THR A 447 -114.19 -64.09 -59.37
C THR A 447 -112.65 -64.22 -59.72
N ALA A 448 -111.60 -63.61 -59.08
CA ALA A 448 -111.21 -62.28 -58.44
C ALA A 448 -109.70 -62.31 -57.90
N VAL A 449 -108.90 -61.32 -57.35
CA VAL A 449 -108.54 -59.85 -57.53
C VAL A 449 -107.29 -59.39 -56.62
N THR A 450 -106.54 -58.30 -56.97
CA THR A 450 -105.66 -57.37 -56.12
C THR A 450 -104.09 -57.48 -56.01
N THR A 451 -103.44 -56.31 -55.76
CA THR A 451 -102.00 -55.92 -55.71
C THR A 451 -101.38 -55.69 -54.31
N ALA A 452 -100.04 -55.67 -54.20
CA ALA A 452 -99.26 -54.67 -53.44
C ALA A 452 -97.82 -54.58 -53.98
#